data_AF-A0A3D1D000-F1
#
_entry.id   AF-A0A3D1D000-F1
#
_cell.length_a   1.000
_cell.length_b   1.000
_cell.length_c   1.000
_cell.angle_alpha   90.00
_cell.angle_beta   90.00
_cell.angle_gamma   90.00
#
_symmetry.space_group_name_H-M   'P 1'
#
loop_
_entity.id
_entity.type
_entity.pdbx_description
1 polymer ?
#
loop_
_entity_poly.entity_id
_entity_poly.type
_entity_poly.pdbx_seq_one_letter_code
_entity_poly.pdbx_strand_id
1 'polypeptide(L)'
;MTENNSALRGSLDIIWYVIVFLLLQLGIGIIFNFFKLSPITSTIAITTLSSVATLLIFLKCKWTRVSNTWMLTRPWAVIAWAVLLAVGSIIPSEQLVEWTHFEMPEQVMKMMEGVMKKPLGYVVIGILAPLAEEVVFRGAILRKLLGMMPTGRHWIAIAISALLFGIVHFNLPQGIHAFLIGLLLGWMYYRTQSIIPGIVFHWVNNTISYVIVNLMPQCADGNLVDLFNGNERMVGLSIIFSLLIFLPSVFQLNTRMKKAK
;
A
#
# COMPACT_ATOMS: atom_id res chain seq x y z
N MET A 1 11.85 1.11 -36.44
CA MET A 1 12.60 1.83 -35.38
C MET A 1 11.67 2.48 -34.32
N THR A 2 10.38 2.15 -34.22
CA THR A 2 9.38 2.97 -33.50
C THR A 2 8.83 2.35 -32.21
N GLU A 3 8.68 1.02 -32.10
CA GLU A 3 8.15 0.38 -30.89
C GLU A 3 9.20 0.09 -29.80
N ASN A 4 10.41 -0.36 -30.19
CA ASN A 4 11.47 -0.62 -29.20
C ASN A 4 11.90 0.65 -28.45
N ASN A 5 11.87 1.80 -29.11
CA ASN A 5 12.22 3.08 -28.49
C ASN A 5 11.14 3.58 -27.51
N SER A 6 9.86 3.28 -27.76
CA SER A 6 8.77 3.69 -26.85
C SER A 6 8.72 2.80 -25.60
N ALA A 7 8.95 1.49 -25.76
CA ALA A 7 9.06 0.55 -24.65
C ALA A 7 10.29 0.86 -23.78
N LEU A 8 11.46 1.10 -24.40
CA LEU A 8 12.67 1.48 -23.68
C LEU A 8 12.47 2.76 -22.85
N ARG A 9 11.93 3.81 -23.47
CA ARG A 9 11.62 5.07 -22.76
C ARG A 9 10.64 4.86 -21.62
N GLY A 10 9.64 4.00 -21.81
CA GLY A 10 8.69 3.67 -20.75
C GLY A 10 9.31 2.95 -19.57
N SER A 11 10.23 2.01 -19.82
CA SER A 11 11.00 1.33 -18.77
C SER A 11 11.91 2.31 -18.02
N LEU A 12 12.57 3.23 -18.74
CA LEU A 12 13.40 4.27 -18.14
C LEU A 12 12.58 5.22 -17.25
N ASP A 13 11.37 5.60 -17.69
CA ASP A 13 10.46 6.41 -16.87
C ASP A 13 10.10 5.69 -15.55
N ILE A 14 9.80 4.39 -15.59
CA ILE A 14 9.47 3.60 -14.39
C ILE A 14 10.65 3.55 -13.42
N ILE A 15 11.85 3.27 -13.93
CA ILE A 15 13.09 3.27 -13.13
C ILE A 15 13.29 4.65 -12.50
N TRP A 16 13.09 5.72 -13.28
CA TRP A 16 13.20 7.09 -12.79
C TRP A 16 12.19 7.41 -11.69
N TYR A 17 10.93 6.96 -11.81
CA TYR A 17 9.93 7.15 -10.76
C TYR A 17 10.34 6.48 -9.44
N VAL A 18 10.86 5.25 -9.50
CA VAL A 18 11.37 4.54 -8.32
C VAL A 18 12.57 5.27 -7.71
N ILE A 19 13.53 5.70 -8.54
CA ILE A 19 14.71 6.46 -8.08
C ILE A 19 14.28 7.75 -7.40
N VAL A 20 13.39 8.54 -8.00
CA VAL A 20 12.92 9.80 -7.41
C VAL A 20 12.20 9.53 -6.09
N PHE A 21 11.33 8.52 -6.02
CA PHE A 21 10.66 8.14 -4.78
C PHE A 21 11.65 7.78 -3.67
N LEU A 22 12.66 6.94 -3.98
CA LEU A 22 13.69 6.55 -3.01
C LEU A 22 14.59 7.71 -2.60
N LEU A 23 14.98 8.58 -3.54
CA LEU A 23 15.79 9.77 -3.26
C LEU A 23 15.06 10.75 -2.35
N LEU A 24 13.75 10.91 -2.50
CA LEU A 24 12.96 11.76 -1.59
C LEU A 24 12.91 11.18 -0.18
N GLN A 25 12.78 9.87 -0.03
CA GLN A 25 12.78 9.21 1.29
C GLN A 25 14.18 9.28 1.94
N LEU A 26 15.22 8.84 1.23
CA LEU A 26 16.58 8.74 1.76
C LEU A 26 17.26 10.10 1.89
N GLY A 27 17.10 10.98 0.90
CA GLY A 27 17.73 12.30 0.88
C GLY A 27 17.23 13.18 2.02
N ILE A 28 15.92 13.18 2.28
CA ILE A 28 15.35 13.88 3.44
C ILE A 28 15.83 13.23 4.74
N GLY A 29 15.90 11.89 4.80
CA GLY A 29 16.47 11.18 5.95
C GLY A 29 17.90 11.62 6.29
N ILE A 30 18.77 11.75 5.29
CA ILE A 30 20.16 12.21 5.48
C ILE A 30 20.19 13.64 6.04
N ILE A 31 19.34 14.54 5.54
CA ILE A 31 19.23 15.92 6.05
C ILE A 31 18.80 15.91 7.53
N PHE A 32 17.83 15.06 7.88
CA PHE A 32 17.31 14.98 9.24
C PHE A 32 18.30 14.40 10.25
N ASN A 33 19.31 13.63 9.81
CA ASN A 33 20.39 13.16 10.68
C ASN A 33 21.22 14.29 11.30
N PHE A 34 21.23 15.49 10.70
CA PHE A 34 21.91 16.66 11.25
C PHE A 34 21.09 17.37 12.34
N PHE A 35 19.79 17.10 12.42
CA PHE A 35 18.92 17.61 13.47
C PHE A 35 18.90 16.58 14.61
N LYS A 36 19.39 16.95 15.79
CA LYS A 36 19.45 16.08 16.98
C LYS A 36 18.05 15.84 17.60
N LEU A 37 17.11 15.35 16.80
CA LEU A 37 15.75 15.02 17.21
C LEU A 37 15.68 13.58 17.73
N SER A 38 14.62 13.26 18.49
CA SER A 38 14.35 11.88 18.88
C SER A 38 14.04 11.02 17.65
N PRO A 39 14.38 9.71 17.64
CA PRO A 39 14.16 8.85 16.48
C PRO A 39 12.70 8.86 15.97
N ILE A 40 11.72 8.80 16.88
CA ILE A 40 10.30 8.84 16.54
C ILE A 40 9.92 10.18 15.86
N THR A 41 10.41 11.30 16.38
CA THR A 41 10.12 12.62 15.80
C THR A 41 10.79 12.77 14.43
N SER A 42 12.02 12.29 14.29
CA SER A 42 12.71 12.24 13.00
C SER A 42 11.94 11.41 11.97
N THR A 43 11.48 10.21 12.32
CA THR A 43 10.72 9.35 11.40
C THR A 43 9.42 10.03 10.96
N ILE A 44 8.65 10.60 11.90
CA ILE A 44 7.42 11.34 11.56
C ILE A 44 7.74 12.50 10.60
N ALA A 45 8.76 13.30 10.89
CA ALA A 45 9.13 14.45 10.07
C ALA A 45 9.62 14.03 8.67
N ILE A 46 10.50 13.01 8.60
CA ILE A 46 11.01 12.47 7.34
C ILE A 46 9.87 11.96 6.48
N THR A 47 9.02 11.07 7.02
CA THR A 47 7.89 10.49 6.26
C THR A 47 6.89 11.55 5.84
N THR A 48 6.64 12.57 6.67
CA THR A 48 5.76 13.70 6.30
C THR A 48 6.33 14.46 5.11
N LEU A 49 7.58 14.90 5.20
CA LEU A 49 8.20 15.75 4.19
C LEU A 49 8.43 14.99 2.89
N SER A 50 8.87 13.73 2.96
CA SER A 50 9.06 12.88 1.78
C SER A 50 7.73 12.57 1.09
N SER A 51 6.66 12.29 1.83
CA SER A 51 5.34 12.05 1.25
C SER A 51 4.77 13.31 0.60
N VAL A 52 4.87 14.48 1.27
CA VAL A 52 4.44 15.76 0.68
C VAL A 52 5.25 16.09 -0.57
N ALA A 53 6.57 15.98 -0.50
CA ALA A 53 7.44 16.22 -1.66
C ALA A 53 7.11 15.27 -2.81
N THR A 54 6.86 13.99 -2.52
CA THR A 54 6.46 12.97 -3.50
C THR A 54 5.15 13.36 -4.18
N LEU A 55 4.12 13.70 -3.42
CA LEU A 55 2.83 14.15 -3.96
C LEU A 55 3.02 15.39 -4.85
N LEU A 56 3.75 16.40 -4.37
CA LEU A 56 3.97 17.64 -5.12
C LEU A 56 4.72 17.37 -6.44
N ILE A 57 5.79 16.58 -6.42
CA ILE A 57 6.60 16.30 -7.62
C ILE A 57 5.81 15.44 -8.61
N PHE A 58 5.23 14.32 -8.17
CA PHE A 58 4.54 13.40 -9.08
C PHE A 58 3.30 14.02 -9.73
N LEU A 59 2.59 14.91 -9.00
CA LEU A 59 1.44 15.63 -9.53
C LEU A 59 1.87 16.80 -10.43
N LYS A 60 2.86 17.61 -10.04
CA LYS A 60 3.34 18.74 -10.87
C LYS A 60 3.99 18.27 -12.16
N CYS A 61 4.78 17.19 -12.10
CA CYS A 61 5.39 16.56 -13.29
C CYS A 61 4.37 15.77 -14.13
N LYS A 62 3.11 15.65 -13.68
CA LYS A 62 2.02 14.92 -14.35
C LYS A 62 2.35 13.45 -14.66
N TRP A 63 3.26 12.85 -13.89
CA TRP A 63 3.56 11.42 -13.97
C TRP A 63 2.33 10.62 -13.54
N THR A 64 1.64 11.12 -12.51
CA THR A 64 0.35 10.60 -12.08
C THR A 64 -0.78 11.41 -12.66
N ARG A 65 -1.77 10.73 -13.26
CA ARG A 65 -3.00 11.37 -13.72
C ARG A 65 -4.09 11.16 -12.68
N VAL A 66 -4.35 12.17 -11.86
CA VAL A 66 -5.49 12.19 -10.94
C VAL A 66 -6.68 12.84 -11.64
N SER A 67 -7.84 12.19 -11.55
CA SER A 67 -9.10 12.69 -12.11
C SER A 67 -10.25 12.40 -11.14
N ASN A 68 -11.16 13.36 -10.98
CA ASN A 68 -12.39 13.17 -10.21
C ASN A 68 -13.51 12.51 -11.03
N THR A 69 -13.32 12.28 -12.34
CA THR A 69 -14.33 11.70 -13.24
C THR A 69 -14.91 10.40 -12.73
N TRP A 70 -14.08 9.53 -12.14
CA TRP A 70 -14.55 8.28 -11.54
C TRP A 70 -15.42 8.50 -10.30
N MET A 71 -15.06 9.45 -9.42
CA MET A 71 -15.87 9.79 -8.24
C MET A 71 -17.21 10.41 -8.60
N LEU A 72 -17.29 11.14 -9.71
CA LEU A 72 -18.55 11.71 -10.20
C LEU A 72 -19.57 10.64 -10.60
N THR A 73 -19.14 9.40 -10.88
CA THR A 73 -20.05 8.26 -11.11
C THR A 73 -20.75 7.75 -9.85
N ARG A 74 -20.48 8.34 -8.68
CA ARG A 74 -21.01 7.97 -7.36
C ARG A 74 -20.81 6.48 -7.02
N PRO A 75 -19.57 5.97 -7.04
CA PRO A 75 -19.29 4.54 -6.91
C PRO A 75 -19.30 4.05 -5.44
N TRP A 76 -20.28 4.47 -4.64
CA TRP A 76 -20.32 4.22 -3.19
C TRP A 76 -20.30 2.73 -2.84
N ALA A 77 -20.97 1.89 -3.63
CA ALA A 77 -20.92 0.45 -3.44
C ALA A 77 -19.50 -0.10 -3.65
N VAL A 78 -18.74 0.41 -4.63
CA VAL A 78 -17.34 0.00 -4.83
C VAL A 78 -16.49 0.40 -3.63
N ILE A 79 -16.69 1.60 -3.08
CA ILE A 79 -15.98 2.06 -1.88
C ILE A 79 -16.30 1.16 -0.69
N ALA A 80 -17.58 0.86 -0.43
CA ALA A 80 -17.98 -0.03 0.66
C ALA A 80 -17.37 -1.43 0.53
N TRP A 81 -17.40 -2.02 -0.68
CA TRP A 81 -16.78 -3.33 -0.91
C TRP A 81 -15.25 -3.29 -0.88
N ALA A 82 -14.61 -2.16 -1.19
CA ALA A 82 -13.16 -1.99 -1.02
C ALA A 82 -12.76 -1.95 0.46
N VAL A 83 -13.56 -1.31 1.32
CA VAL A 83 -13.39 -1.35 2.78
C VAL A 83 -13.52 -2.79 3.29
N LEU A 84 -14.58 -3.51 2.89
CA LEU A 84 -14.78 -4.89 3.29
C LEU A 84 -13.67 -5.81 2.77
N LEU A 85 -13.19 -5.59 1.54
CA LEU A 85 -12.05 -6.34 1.01
C LEU A 85 -10.80 -6.11 1.86
N ALA A 86 -10.53 -4.87 2.28
CA ALA A 86 -9.38 -4.54 3.12
C ALA A 86 -9.48 -5.23 4.49
N VAL A 87 -10.65 -5.22 5.12
CA VAL A 87 -10.89 -5.95 6.39
C VAL A 87 -10.70 -7.46 6.19
N GLY A 88 -11.33 -8.02 5.15
CA GLY A 88 -11.28 -9.45 4.85
C GLY A 88 -9.89 -9.94 4.43
N SER A 89 -9.00 -9.07 3.95
CA SER A 89 -7.66 -9.45 3.51
C SER A 89 -6.63 -9.53 4.63
N ILE A 90 -6.83 -8.87 5.78
CA ILE A 90 -5.81 -8.73 6.84
C ILE A 90 -5.40 -10.08 7.40
N ILE A 91 -6.33 -10.85 7.97
CA ILE A 91 -5.97 -12.12 8.62
C ILE A 91 -5.35 -13.11 7.62
N PRO A 92 -5.90 -13.30 6.40
CA PRO A 92 -5.25 -14.15 5.41
C PRO A 92 -3.87 -13.65 4.97
N SER A 93 -3.64 -12.34 4.87
CA SER A 93 -2.32 -11.81 4.48
C SER A 93 -1.30 -11.99 5.59
N GLU A 94 -1.65 -11.70 6.85
CA GLU A 94 -0.76 -11.94 8.00
C GLU A 94 -0.43 -13.43 8.14
N GLN A 95 -1.42 -14.32 7.95
CA GLN A 95 -1.17 -15.76 7.99
C GLN A 95 -0.15 -16.22 6.93
N LEU A 96 -0.21 -15.64 5.73
CA LEU A 96 0.76 -15.93 4.67
C LEU A 96 2.15 -15.40 5.01
N VAL A 97 2.25 -14.26 5.71
CA VAL A 97 3.53 -13.74 6.21
C VAL A 97 4.08 -14.66 7.30
N GLU A 98 3.27 -15.07 8.27
CA GLU A 98 3.70 -16.00 9.33
C GLU A 98 4.25 -17.32 8.79
N TRP A 99 3.63 -17.88 7.74
CA TRP A 99 4.11 -19.12 7.09
C TRP A 99 5.50 -18.98 6.46
N THR A 100 5.98 -17.76 6.24
CA THR A 100 7.35 -17.53 5.77
C THR A 100 8.38 -17.59 6.89
N HIS A 101 7.95 -17.57 8.15
CA HIS A 101 8.80 -17.54 9.35
C HIS A 101 9.80 -16.37 9.38
N PHE A 102 9.55 -15.31 8.60
CA PHE A 102 10.34 -14.08 8.68
C PHE A 102 9.81 -13.21 9.80
N GLU A 103 10.69 -12.89 10.75
CA GLU A 103 10.38 -12.02 11.86
C GLU A 103 10.70 -10.56 11.54
N MET A 104 9.87 -9.65 12.07
CA MET A 104 10.17 -8.23 12.02
C MET A 104 11.32 -7.89 12.96
N PRO A 105 12.36 -7.16 12.50
CA PRO A 105 13.43 -6.74 13.38
C PRO A 105 12.88 -5.90 14.55
N GLU A 106 13.31 -6.21 15.77
CA GLU A 106 12.80 -5.58 17.00
C GLU A 106 12.92 -4.04 16.96
N GLN A 107 13.99 -3.52 16.35
CA GLN A 107 14.19 -2.07 16.21
C GLN A 107 13.14 -1.44 15.30
N VAL A 108 12.73 -2.12 14.23
CA VAL A 108 11.68 -1.65 13.31
C VAL A 108 10.33 -1.69 14.01
N MET A 109 10.03 -2.77 14.73
CA MET A 109 8.78 -2.93 15.49
C MET A 109 8.63 -1.82 16.55
N LYS A 110 9.65 -1.61 17.39
CA LYS A 110 9.64 -0.53 18.41
C LYS A 110 9.51 0.86 17.80
N MET A 111 10.13 1.09 16.63
CA MET A 111 9.98 2.35 15.91
C MET A 111 8.55 2.54 15.42
N MET A 112 7.96 1.53 14.77
CA MET A 112 6.59 1.57 14.26
C MET A 112 5.59 1.78 15.40
N GLU A 113 5.72 1.03 16.50
CA GLU A 113 4.90 1.19 17.70
C GLU A 113 5.02 2.61 18.28
N GLY A 114 6.25 3.11 18.42
CA GLY A 114 6.51 4.46 18.93
C GLY A 114 5.92 5.57 18.07
N VAL A 115 5.97 5.43 16.74
CA VAL A 115 5.34 6.36 15.81
C VAL A 115 3.82 6.25 15.88
N MET A 116 3.26 5.04 15.81
CA MET A 116 1.82 4.80 15.85
C MET A 116 1.16 5.18 17.18
N LYS A 117 1.90 5.29 18.29
CA LYS A 117 1.36 5.84 19.55
C LYS A 117 1.17 7.36 19.52
N LYS A 118 1.68 8.07 18.51
CA LYS A 118 1.51 9.52 18.35
C LYS A 118 0.34 9.83 17.40
N PRO A 119 -0.55 10.80 17.71
CA PRO A 119 -1.62 11.20 16.80
C PRO A 119 -1.12 11.63 15.42
N LEU A 120 -0.01 12.37 15.37
CA LEU A 120 0.63 12.73 14.09
C LEU A 120 1.21 11.51 13.35
N GLY A 121 1.66 10.49 14.08
CA GLY A 121 2.11 9.24 13.46
C GLY A 121 0.99 8.54 12.71
N TYR A 122 -0.24 8.54 13.23
CA TYR A 122 -1.41 8.04 12.49
C TYR A 122 -1.69 8.84 11.22
N VAL A 123 -1.70 10.18 11.30
CA VAL A 123 -1.96 11.01 10.12
C VAL A 123 -0.92 10.72 9.03
N VAL A 124 0.33 10.52 9.42
CA VAL A 124 1.44 10.31 8.49
C VAL A 124 1.45 8.88 7.92
N ILE A 125 1.44 7.85 8.78
CA ILE A 125 1.52 6.44 8.35
C ILE A 125 0.16 5.92 7.86
N GLY A 126 -0.94 6.32 8.49
CA GLY A 126 -2.28 5.86 8.16
C GLY A 126 -2.84 6.48 6.89
N ILE A 127 -2.52 7.75 6.61
CA ILE A 127 -3.19 8.52 5.55
C ILE A 127 -2.19 9.03 4.51
N LEU A 128 -1.20 9.83 4.95
CA LEU A 128 -0.34 10.58 4.04
C LEU A 128 0.61 9.69 3.22
N ALA A 129 1.26 8.72 3.87
CA ALA A 129 2.15 7.77 3.21
C ALA A 129 1.38 6.88 2.21
N PRO A 130 0.26 6.22 2.58
CA PRO A 130 -0.59 5.49 1.63
C PRO A 130 -1.03 6.32 0.42
N LEU A 131 -1.37 7.59 0.64
CA LEU A 131 -1.74 8.49 -0.45
C LEU A 131 -0.57 8.73 -1.41
N ALA A 132 0.62 9.01 -0.89
CA ALA A 132 1.83 9.19 -1.70
C ALA A 132 2.19 7.91 -2.46
N GLU A 133 2.11 6.76 -1.80
CA GLU A 133 2.40 5.46 -2.39
C GLU A 133 1.39 5.10 -3.51
N GLU A 134 0.09 5.32 -3.31
CA GLU A 134 -0.90 5.10 -4.37
C GLU A 134 -0.66 6.00 -5.59
N VAL A 135 -0.25 7.26 -5.37
CA VAL A 135 0.12 8.18 -6.45
C VAL A 135 1.31 7.64 -7.24
N VAL A 136 2.35 7.12 -6.58
CA VAL A 136 3.56 6.60 -7.23
C VAL A 136 3.31 5.26 -7.90
N PHE A 137 2.88 4.26 -7.13
CA PHE A 137 2.84 2.87 -7.59
C PHE A 137 1.66 2.63 -8.54
N ARG A 138 0.49 3.20 -8.28
CA ARG A 138 -0.71 2.96 -9.11
C ARG A 138 -0.82 4.03 -10.17
N GLY A 139 -0.73 5.28 -9.73
CA GLY A 139 -0.91 6.46 -10.57
C GLY A 139 0.18 6.68 -11.63
N ALA A 140 1.43 6.35 -11.33
CA ALA A 140 2.55 6.50 -12.26
C ALA A 140 3.08 5.15 -12.79
N ILE A 141 3.60 4.29 -11.92
CA ILE A 141 4.30 3.04 -12.31
C ILE A 141 3.34 2.07 -13.01
N LEU A 142 2.27 1.61 -12.34
CA LEU A 142 1.33 0.66 -12.91
C LEU A 142 0.63 1.23 -14.14
N ARG A 143 0.24 2.51 -14.11
CA ARG A 143 -0.31 3.20 -15.29
C ARG A 143 0.60 3.10 -16.50
N LYS A 144 1.90 3.34 -16.31
CA LYS A 144 2.89 3.26 -17.39
C LYS A 144 3.07 1.83 -17.88
N LEU A 145 3.22 0.87 -16.96
CA LEU A 145 3.30 -0.56 -17.27
C LEU A 145 2.09 -1.04 -18.09
N LEU A 146 0.87 -0.68 -17.68
CA LEU A 146 -0.36 -1.04 -18.41
C LEU A 146 -0.41 -0.43 -19.81
N GLY A 147 0.16 0.76 -20.01
CA GLY A 147 0.24 1.40 -21.33
C GLY A 147 1.30 0.78 -22.26
N MET A 148 2.29 0.07 -21.70
CA MET A 148 3.33 -0.62 -22.46
C MET A 148 2.99 -2.08 -22.77
N MET A 149 2.12 -2.69 -21.96
CA MET A 149 1.81 -4.12 -22.10
C MET A 149 0.73 -4.37 -23.16
N PRO A 150 0.87 -5.43 -23.98
CA PRO A 150 -0.19 -5.90 -24.86
C PRO A 150 -1.48 -6.20 -24.11
N THR A 151 -2.61 -6.05 -24.80
CA THR A 151 -3.93 -6.43 -24.30
C THR A 151 -3.91 -7.86 -23.78
N GLY A 152 -4.41 -8.08 -22.56
CA GLY A 152 -4.42 -9.38 -21.89
C GLY A 152 -3.27 -9.64 -20.90
N ARG A 153 -2.18 -8.86 -20.95
CA ARG A 153 -1.02 -9.03 -20.03
C ARG A 153 -1.04 -8.13 -18.79
N HIS A 154 -2.21 -7.62 -18.41
CA HIS A 154 -2.36 -6.68 -17.30
C HIS A 154 -1.90 -7.26 -15.95
N TRP A 155 -2.07 -8.57 -15.72
CA TRP A 155 -1.59 -9.22 -14.50
C TRP A 155 -0.07 -9.18 -14.34
N ILE A 156 0.70 -9.20 -15.43
CA ILE A 156 2.16 -9.02 -15.37
C ILE A 156 2.50 -7.60 -14.90
N ALA A 157 1.82 -6.58 -15.45
CA ALA A 157 1.99 -5.19 -15.00
C ALA A 157 1.62 -5.01 -13.52
N ILE A 158 0.53 -5.63 -13.08
CA ILE A 158 0.09 -5.61 -11.67
C ILE A 158 1.14 -6.27 -10.78
N ALA A 159 1.63 -7.46 -11.15
CA ALA A 159 2.64 -8.18 -10.38
C ALA A 159 3.97 -7.42 -10.27
N ILE A 160 4.45 -6.81 -11.37
CA ILE A 160 5.67 -5.98 -11.34
C ILE A 160 5.48 -4.77 -10.43
N SER A 161 4.35 -4.06 -10.55
CA SER A 161 4.07 -2.91 -9.68
C SER A 161 3.95 -3.30 -8.21
N ALA A 162 3.32 -4.43 -7.90
CA ALA A 162 3.19 -4.94 -6.54
C ALA A 162 4.55 -5.37 -5.98
N LEU A 163 5.41 -5.98 -6.80
CA LEU A 163 6.75 -6.38 -6.41
C LEU A 163 7.63 -5.16 -6.09
N LEU A 164 7.61 -4.14 -6.94
CA LEU A 164 8.31 -2.87 -6.67
C LEU A 164 7.78 -2.23 -5.37
N PHE A 165 6.47 -2.27 -5.14
CA PHE A 165 5.87 -1.77 -3.91
C PHE A 165 6.32 -2.56 -2.67
N GLY A 166 6.43 -3.89 -2.74
CA GLY A 166 6.99 -4.70 -1.65
C GLY A 166 8.46 -4.40 -1.36
N ILE A 167 9.30 -4.31 -2.41
CA ILE A 167 10.76 -4.13 -2.28
C ILE A 167 11.12 -2.82 -1.58
N VAL A 168 10.39 -1.72 -1.82
CA VAL A 168 10.72 -0.41 -1.24
C VAL A 168 10.52 -0.32 0.29
N HIS A 169 9.94 -1.34 0.93
CA HIS A 169 9.79 -1.40 2.37
C HIS A 169 11.07 -1.86 3.10
N PHE A 170 12.05 -2.39 2.36
CA PHE A 170 13.37 -2.80 2.89
C PHE A 170 13.34 -3.77 4.09
N ASN A 171 12.22 -4.46 4.29
CA ASN A 171 12.11 -5.57 5.23
C ASN A 171 11.12 -6.60 4.65
N LEU A 172 11.39 -7.87 4.94
CA LEU A 172 10.73 -8.96 4.24
C LEU A 172 9.28 -9.19 4.69
N PRO A 173 8.93 -9.16 5.98
CA PRO A 173 7.54 -9.35 6.41
C PRO A 173 6.61 -8.26 5.85
N GLN A 174 6.97 -6.98 6.01
CA GLN A 174 6.18 -5.88 5.43
C GLN A 174 6.21 -5.90 3.91
N GLY A 175 7.32 -6.29 3.28
CA GLY A 175 7.45 -6.40 1.84
C GLY A 175 6.54 -7.48 1.23
N ILE A 176 6.40 -8.63 1.89
CA ILE A 176 5.49 -9.71 1.49
C ILE A 176 4.04 -9.26 1.62
N HIS A 177 3.67 -8.67 2.76
CA HIS A 177 2.34 -8.10 2.97
C HIS A 177 2.00 -7.03 1.93
N ALA A 178 2.92 -6.09 1.71
CA ALA A 178 2.78 -5.03 0.71
C ALA A 178 2.67 -5.59 -0.72
N PHE A 179 3.38 -6.67 -1.06
CA PHE A 179 3.20 -7.36 -2.33
C PHE A 179 1.78 -7.93 -2.48
N LEU A 180 1.29 -8.67 -1.48
CA LEU A 180 -0.04 -9.30 -1.50
C LEU A 180 -1.15 -8.26 -1.64
N ILE A 181 -1.15 -7.24 -0.80
CA ILE A 181 -2.07 -6.09 -0.91
C ILE A 181 -1.87 -5.37 -2.24
N GLY A 182 -0.62 -5.27 -2.69
CA GLY A 182 -0.27 -4.57 -3.91
C GLY A 182 -0.90 -5.16 -5.16
N LEU A 183 -1.11 -6.48 -5.19
CA LEU A 183 -1.88 -7.16 -6.24
C LEU A 183 -3.34 -6.71 -6.26
N LEU A 184 -3.99 -6.60 -5.09
CA LEU A 184 -5.39 -6.16 -4.97
C LEU A 184 -5.54 -4.68 -5.38
N LEU A 185 -4.65 -3.82 -4.89
CA LEU A 185 -4.62 -2.40 -5.24
C LEU A 185 -4.41 -2.21 -6.75
N GLY A 186 -3.48 -2.96 -7.34
CA GLY A 186 -3.23 -2.94 -8.79
C GLY A 186 -4.41 -3.43 -9.60
N TRP A 187 -5.10 -4.48 -9.15
CA TRP A 187 -6.34 -4.97 -9.77
C TRP A 187 -7.45 -3.91 -9.75
N MET A 188 -7.69 -3.25 -8.61
CA MET A 188 -8.69 -2.19 -8.51
C MET A 188 -8.35 -1.00 -9.43
N TYR A 189 -7.08 -0.60 -9.48
CA TYR A 189 -6.62 0.45 -10.39
C TYR A 189 -6.81 0.06 -11.86
N TYR A 190 -6.44 -1.16 -12.25
CA TYR A 190 -6.63 -1.66 -13.62
C TYR A 190 -8.11 -1.56 -14.05
N ARG A 191 -9.03 -1.97 -13.17
CA ARG A 191 -10.47 -2.02 -13.43
C ARG A 191 -11.15 -0.66 -13.47
N THR A 192 -10.68 0.30 -12.68
CA THR A 192 -11.33 1.61 -12.51
C THR A 192 -10.60 2.77 -13.20
N GLN A 193 -9.29 2.62 -13.46
CA GLN A 193 -8.37 3.70 -13.82
C GLN A 193 -8.39 4.86 -12.81
N SER A 194 -8.70 4.55 -11.55
CA SER A 194 -8.74 5.50 -10.45
C SER A 194 -7.94 4.94 -9.28
N ILE A 195 -7.19 5.81 -8.61
CA ILE A 195 -6.45 5.46 -7.38
C ILE A 195 -7.36 5.46 -6.14
N ILE A 196 -8.58 5.99 -6.22
CA ILE A 196 -9.45 6.17 -5.04
C ILE A 196 -9.82 4.85 -4.35
N PRO A 197 -10.24 3.76 -5.04
CA PRO A 197 -10.51 2.50 -4.36
C PRO A 197 -9.28 1.96 -3.63
N GLY A 198 -8.10 2.13 -4.24
CA GLY A 198 -6.83 1.73 -3.66
C GLY A 198 -6.48 2.55 -2.42
N ILE A 199 -6.63 3.87 -2.47
CA ILE A 199 -6.44 4.77 -1.32
C ILE A 199 -7.35 4.36 -0.15
N VAL A 200 -8.63 4.10 -0.41
CA VAL A 200 -9.58 3.69 0.65
C VAL A 200 -9.17 2.35 1.26
N PHE A 201 -8.87 1.36 0.42
CA PHE A 201 -8.41 0.05 0.90
C PHE A 201 -7.15 0.18 1.76
N HIS A 202 -6.16 0.92 1.27
CA HIS A 202 -4.86 1.06 1.91
C HIS A 202 -4.97 1.83 3.24
N TRP A 203 -5.77 2.90 3.26
CA TRP A 203 -6.08 3.64 4.48
C TRP A 203 -6.78 2.75 5.53
N VAL A 204 -7.73 1.91 5.13
CA VAL A 204 -8.39 0.96 6.05
C VAL A 204 -7.39 -0.04 6.61
N ASN A 205 -6.52 -0.60 5.77
CA ASN A 205 -5.47 -1.53 6.21
C ASN A 205 -4.59 -0.90 7.29
N ASN A 206 -4.01 0.28 7.02
CA ASN A 206 -3.14 0.95 7.98
C ASN A 206 -3.89 1.45 9.22
N THR A 207 -5.16 1.81 9.08
CA THR A 207 -6.00 2.21 10.22
C THR A 207 -6.25 1.02 11.14
N ILE A 208 -6.48 -0.18 10.61
CA ILE A 208 -6.65 -1.38 11.44
C ILE A 208 -5.33 -1.73 12.14
N SER A 209 -4.19 -1.67 11.45
CA SER A 209 -2.87 -1.83 12.09
C SER A 209 -2.66 -0.81 13.23
N TYR A 210 -2.98 0.47 12.99
CA TYR A 210 -2.92 1.50 14.03
C TYR A 210 -3.81 1.17 15.24
N VAL A 211 -5.05 0.73 15.00
CA VAL A 211 -5.99 0.35 16.06
C VAL A 211 -5.46 -0.83 16.87
N ILE A 212 -4.94 -1.87 16.21
CA ILE A 212 -4.34 -3.04 16.88
C ILE A 212 -3.18 -2.60 17.77
N VAL A 213 -2.24 -1.82 17.24
CA VAL A 213 -1.06 -1.36 17.99
C VAL A 213 -1.43 -0.53 19.23
N ASN A 214 -2.51 0.27 19.17
CA ASN A 214 -2.89 1.15 20.28
C ASN A 214 -3.84 0.48 21.29
N LEU A 215 -4.73 -0.42 20.85
CA LEU A 215 -5.69 -1.09 21.73
C LEU A 215 -5.21 -2.44 22.25
N MET A 216 -4.35 -3.11 21.50
CA MET A 216 -3.79 -4.43 21.80
C MET A 216 -2.27 -4.44 21.56
N PRO A 217 -1.47 -3.68 22.32
CA PRO A 217 -0.02 -3.55 22.09
C PRO A 217 0.74 -4.89 22.14
N GLN A 218 0.20 -5.88 22.87
CA GLN A 218 0.74 -7.23 22.92
C GLN A 218 0.65 -7.99 21.59
N CYS A 219 -0.13 -7.48 20.63
CA CYS A 219 -0.29 -8.05 19.28
C CYS A 219 0.40 -7.18 18.21
N ALA A 220 1.27 -6.25 18.60
CA ALA A 220 1.92 -5.32 17.69
C ALA A 220 2.97 -5.97 16.77
N ASP A 221 3.41 -7.18 17.09
CA ASP A 221 4.32 -7.99 16.29
C ASP A 221 3.65 -8.66 15.09
N GLY A 222 2.31 -8.65 15.04
CA GLY A 222 1.50 -9.19 13.94
C GLY A 222 1.17 -10.68 14.08
N ASN A 223 1.58 -11.33 15.16
CA ASN A 223 1.28 -12.74 15.38
C ASN A 223 -0.21 -12.94 15.68
N LEU A 224 -0.90 -13.66 14.80
CA LEU A 224 -2.31 -14.01 14.87
C LEU A 224 -2.62 -14.80 16.13
N VAL A 225 -1.72 -15.69 16.57
CA VAL A 225 -1.93 -16.48 17.79
C VAL A 225 -2.04 -15.59 19.03
N ASP A 226 -1.30 -14.48 19.06
CA ASP A 226 -1.33 -13.51 20.16
C ASP A 226 -2.61 -12.67 20.13
N LEU A 227 -3.14 -12.36 18.93
CA LEU A 227 -4.45 -11.73 18.75
C LEU A 227 -5.59 -12.57 19.39
N PHE A 228 -5.43 -13.89 19.41
CA PHE A 228 -6.40 -14.83 19.96
C PHE A 228 -5.95 -15.48 21.28
N ASN A 229 -5.04 -14.84 22.03
CA ASN A 229 -4.57 -15.28 23.36
C ASN A 229 -4.08 -16.74 23.39
N GLY A 230 -3.31 -17.17 22.38
CA GLY A 230 -2.79 -18.53 22.32
C GLY A 230 -3.75 -19.56 21.70
N ASN A 231 -4.95 -19.16 21.29
CA ASN A 231 -5.98 -20.12 20.85
C ASN A 231 -5.93 -20.38 19.33
N GLU A 232 -5.19 -21.42 18.93
CA GLU A 232 -5.06 -21.84 17.53
C GLU A 232 -6.41 -22.14 16.85
N ARG A 233 -7.39 -22.66 17.60
CA ARG A 233 -8.74 -22.91 17.06
C ARG A 233 -9.43 -21.59 16.68
N MET A 234 -9.26 -20.55 17.48
CA MET A 234 -9.80 -19.22 17.17
C MET A 234 -9.06 -18.58 15.98
N VAL A 235 -7.74 -18.79 15.84
CA VAL A 235 -6.99 -18.39 14.64
C VAL A 235 -7.63 -19.03 13.40
N GLY A 236 -7.85 -20.35 13.41
CA GLY A 236 -8.48 -21.05 12.30
C GLY A 236 -9.90 -20.52 11.96
N LEU A 237 -10.73 -20.26 12.98
CA LEU A 237 -12.06 -19.68 12.77
C LEU A 237 -12.01 -18.26 12.22
N SER A 238 -11.03 -17.45 12.64
CA SER A 238 -10.85 -16.09 12.17
C SER A 238 -10.47 -16.04 10.69
N ILE A 239 -9.65 -16.98 10.22
CA ILE A 239 -9.31 -17.12 8.80
C ILE A 239 -10.57 -17.42 7.98
N ILE A 240 -11.39 -18.38 8.43
CA ILE A 240 -12.66 -18.72 7.77
C ILE A 240 -13.57 -17.50 7.72
N PHE A 241 -13.72 -16.79 8.85
CA PHE A 241 -14.54 -15.59 8.94
C PHE A 241 -14.05 -14.48 8.00
N SER A 242 -12.74 -14.22 7.95
CA SER A 242 -12.14 -13.26 7.03
C SER A 242 -12.36 -13.65 5.56
N LEU A 243 -12.28 -14.94 5.22
CA LEU A 243 -12.58 -15.42 3.86
C LEU A 243 -14.05 -15.24 3.48
N LEU A 244 -14.98 -15.35 4.44
CA LEU A 244 -16.40 -15.04 4.23
C LEU A 244 -16.66 -13.55 3.97
N ILE A 245 -15.74 -12.66 4.35
CA ILE A 245 -15.79 -11.23 3.98
C ILE A 245 -15.05 -11.01 2.65
N PHE A 246 -13.87 -11.60 2.49
CA PHE A 246 -12.98 -11.43 1.35
C PHE A 246 -13.63 -11.89 0.04
N LEU A 247 -14.13 -13.13 -0.02
CA LEU A 247 -14.64 -13.72 -1.27
C LEU A 247 -15.86 -12.97 -1.83
N PRO A 248 -16.89 -12.64 -1.03
CA PRO A 248 -18.00 -11.80 -1.52
C PRO A 248 -17.54 -10.41 -1.95
N SER A 249 -16.56 -9.82 -1.24
CA SER A 249 -16.01 -8.50 -1.60
C SER A 249 -15.31 -8.53 -2.96
N VAL A 250 -14.48 -9.56 -3.23
CA VAL A 250 -13.87 -9.78 -4.55
C VAL A 250 -14.95 -9.94 -5.63
N PHE A 251 -15.96 -10.77 -5.38
CA PHE A 251 -17.05 -10.99 -6.33
C PHE A 251 -17.83 -9.70 -6.65
N GLN A 252 -18.20 -8.93 -5.62
CA GLN A 252 -18.94 -7.68 -5.78
C GLN A 252 -18.11 -6.59 -6.47
N LEU A 253 -16.83 -6.47 -6.13
CA LEU A 253 -15.92 -5.56 -6.82
C LEU A 253 -15.72 -5.97 -8.28
N ASN A 254 -15.57 -7.27 -8.55
CA ASN A 254 -15.42 -7.79 -9.91
C ASN A 254 -16.62 -7.48 -10.80
N THR A 255 -17.83 -7.40 -10.25
CA THR A 255 -19.04 -7.06 -11.02
C THR A 255 -19.28 -5.56 -11.14
N ARG A 256 -18.87 -4.78 -10.14
CA ARG A 256 -19.20 -3.34 -10.04
C ARG A 256 -18.12 -2.40 -10.55
N MET A 257 -16.83 -2.78 -10.48
CA MET A 257 -15.75 -1.90 -10.91
C MET A 257 -15.74 -1.73 -12.43
N LYS A 258 -15.93 -0.48 -12.85
CA LYS A 258 -15.92 -0.03 -14.24
C LYS A 258 -15.13 1.27 -14.33
N LYS A 259 -14.54 1.52 -15.50
CA LYS A 259 -13.91 2.82 -15.84
C LYS A 259 -15.00 3.89 -15.96
N ALA A 260 -14.68 5.13 -15.59
CA ALA A 260 -15.52 6.27 -15.93
C ALA A 260 -15.59 6.40 -17.46
N LYS A 261 -16.80 6.60 -18.01
CA LYS A 261 -16.99 6.95 -19.42
C LYS A 261 -16.68 8.42 -19.64
#